data_AF-A0A917PV62-F1
#
_entry.id   AF-A0A917PV62-F1
#
_cell.length_a   1.000
_cell.length_b   1.000
_cell.length_c   1.000
_cell.angle_alpha   90.00
_cell.angle_beta   90.00
_cell.angle_gamma   90.00
#
_symmetry.space_group_name_H-M   'P 1'
#
loop_
_entity.id
_entity.type
_entity.pdbx_description
1 polymer ?
#
loop_
_entity_poly.entity_id
_entity_poly.type
_entity_poly.pdbx_seq_one_letter_code
_entity_poly.pdbx_strand_id
1 'polypeptide(L)'
;MHTLEEFTPLGEATADDRSRIAFGKAGVRGNERYAVAVNKHGEILLTPLASIPRREAWLWQNPSAMAMVLEGLRQSAAGETHDVGSFAEFADPKIADLEIDDDAADTTARDALGAERQHPPDNVS
;
A
#
# COMPACT_ATOMS: atom_id res chain seq x y z
N MET A 1 -17.72 25.89 0.17
CA MET A 1 -18.54 25.69 -1.04
C MET A 1 -17.54 25.59 -2.18
N HIS A 2 -17.07 24.38 -2.48
CA HIS A 2 -16.21 24.16 -3.65
C HIS A 2 -17.14 23.87 -4.83
N THR A 3 -17.06 24.73 -5.83
CA THR A 3 -17.96 24.81 -6.96
C THR A 3 -17.86 23.55 -7.82
N LEU A 4 -18.99 22.98 -8.23
CA LEU A 4 -19.09 21.89 -9.20
C LEU A 4 -18.66 22.28 -10.64
N GLU A 5 -18.02 23.44 -10.81
CA GLU A 5 -17.73 24.06 -12.12
C GLU A 5 -16.68 23.31 -12.96
N GLU A 6 -16.06 22.25 -12.43
CA GLU A 6 -15.03 21.47 -13.15
C GLU A 6 -15.38 19.97 -13.33
N PHE A 7 -16.60 19.53 -13.05
CA PHE A 7 -16.98 18.12 -13.25
C PHE A 7 -17.59 17.88 -14.63
N THR A 8 -16.89 17.11 -15.46
CA THR A 8 -17.45 16.59 -16.72
C THR A 8 -18.34 15.38 -16.42
N PRO A 9 -19.63 15.38 -16.84
CA PRO A 9 -20.49 14.22 -16.66
C PRO A 9 -19.97 13.03 -17.47
N LEU A 10 -19.63 11.93 -16.78
CA LEU A 10 -19.09 10.71 -17.39
C LEU A 10 -20.17 9.64 -17.67
N GLY A 11 -21.40 9.86 -17.22
CA GLY A 11 -22.54 8.97 -17.40
C GLY A 11 -23.20 8.57 -16.08
N GLU A 12 -24.08 7.58 -16.15
CA GLU A 12 -24.79 7.01 -15.00
C GLU A 12 -24.21 5.63 -14.65
N ALA A 13 -24.28 5.26 -13.37
CA ALA A 13 -23.90 3.95 -12.88
C ALA A 13 -24.96 3.43 -11.92
N THR A 14 -25.33 2.16 -12.08
CA THR A 14 -26.30 1.47 -11.23
C THR A 14 -25.57 0.62 -10.22
N ALA A 15 -26.01 0.65 -8.96
CA ALA A 15 -25.52 -0.26 -7.95
C ALA A 15 -26.04 -1.68 -8.21
N ASP A 16 -25.20 -2.68 -8.02
CA ASP A 16 -25.64 -4.08 -8.02
C ASP A 16 -26.35 -4.47 -6.72
N ASP A 17 -26.83 -5.72 -6.65
CA ASP A 17 -27.53 -6.26 -5.47
C ASP A 17 -26.67 -6.25 -4.19
N ARG A 18 -25.36 -6.07 -4.32
CA ARG A 18 -24.40 -5.97 -3.21
C ARG A 18 -24.04 -4.52 -2.89
N SER A 19 -24.80 -3.56 -3.39
CA SER A 19 -24.58 -2.11 -3.24
C SER A 19 -23.22 -1.64 -3.77
N ARG A 20 -22.66 -2.30 -4.78
CA ARG A 20 -21.40 -1.90 -5.41
C ARG A 20 -21.69 -1.10 -6.67
N ILE A 21 -20.98 0.01 -6.85
CA ILE A 21 -21.06 0.85 -8.05
C ILE A 21 -19.73 0.72 -8.82
N ALA A 22 -19.82 0.44 -10.11
CA ALA A 22 -18.65 0.30 -10.96
C ALA A 22 -18.14 1.66 -11.45
N PHE A 23 -16.96 2.08 -10.99
CA PHE A 23 -16.33 3.36 -11.36
C PHE A 23 -15.20 3.22 -12.39
N GLY A 24 -15.13 2.10 -13.12
CA GLY A 24 -14.06 1.86 -14.11
C GLY A 24 -14.00 2.95 -15.19
N LYS A 25 -15.15 3.48 -15.63
CA LYS A 25 -15.22 4.61 -16.59
C LYS A 25 -14.72 5.93 -16.00
N ALA A 26 -14.73 6.07 -14.67
CA ALA A 26 -14.17 7.22 -13.95
C ALA A 26 -12.68 7.06 -13.66
N GLY A 27 -12.04 5.99 -14.15
CA GLY A 27 -10.60 5.76 -14.00
C GLY A 27 -10.20 5.02 -12.72
N VAL A 28 -11.16 4.56 -11.91
CA VAL A 28 -10.85 3.79 -10.69
C VAL A 28 -10.20 2.45 -11.04
N ARG A 29 -9.02 2.21 -10.49
CA ARG A 29 -8.25 0.96 -10.70
C ARG A 29 -8.31 0.07 -9.47
N GLY A 30 -8.02 -1.22 -9.68
CA GLY A 30 -7.96 -2.20 -8.59
C GLY A 30 -6.92 -1.81 -7.54
N ASN A 31 -7.26 -2.02 -6.26
CA ASN A 31 -6.43 -1.75 -5.07
C ASN A 31 -6.12 -0.26 -4.78
N GLU A 32 -6.73 0.68 -5.49
CA GLU A 32 -6.68 2.09 -5.10
C GLU A 32 -7.60 2.36 -3.90
N ARG A 33 -7.15 3.25 -3.00
CA ARG A 33 -7.95 3.69 -1.85
C ARG A 33 -8.53 5.05 -2.12
N TYR A 34 -9.70 5.31 -1.55
CA TYR A 34 -10.39 6.59 -1.69
C TYR A 34 -10.88 7.06 -0.32
N ALA A 35 -10.74 8.36 -0.05
CA ALA A 35 -11.52 9.01 0.99
C ALA A 35 -12.94 9.21 0.47
N VAL A 36 -13.93 8.89 1.30
CA VAL A 36 -15.35 9.02 0.98
C VAL A 36 -15.93 10.14 1.84
N ALA A 37 -16.50 11.14 1.20
CA ALA A 37 -17.25 12.20 1.87
C ALA A 37 -18.67 12.28 1.29
N VAL A 38 -19.65 12.54 2.16
CA VAL A 38 -21.04 12.77 1.77
C VAL A 38 -21.48 14.11 2.33
N ASN A 39 -22.07 14.97 1.52
CA ASN A 39 -22.58 16.25 1.97
C ASN A 39 -24.09 16.19 2.30
N LYS A 40 -24.63 17.30 2.82
CA LYS A 40 -26.06 17.41 3.19
C LYS A 40 -27.05 17.25 2.03
N HIS A 41 -26.58 17.33 0.79
CA HIS A 41 -27.38 17.14 -0.42
C HIS A 41 -27.35 15.69 -0.92
N GLY A 42 -26.59 14.80 -0.26
CA GLY A 42 -26.43 13.41 -0.64
C GLY A 42 -25.38 13.19 -1.74
N GLU A 43 -24.62 14.22 -2.12
CA GLU A 43 -23.54 14.08 -3.08
C GLU A 43 -22.37 13.32 -2.44
N ILE A 44 -21.83 12.35 -3.18
CA ILE A 44 -20.69 11.54 -2.76
C ILE A 44 -19.45 12.04 -3.49
N LEU A 45 -18.43 12.44 -2.74
CA LEU A 45 -17.11 12.77 -3.26
C LEU A 45 -16.14 11.62 -2.95
N LEU A 46 -15.48 11.12 -4.00
CA LEU A 46 -14.41 10.13 -3.91
C LEU A 46 -13.08 10.82 -4.20
N THR A 47 -12.16 10.84 -3.23
CA THR A 47 -10.82 11.43 -3.40
C THR A 47 -9.78 10.32 -3.37
N PRO A 48 -9.00 10.08 -4.44
CA PRO A 48 -7.93 9.08 -4.43
C PRO A 48 -6.94 9.31 -3.29
N LEU A 49 -6.49 8.22 -2.66
CA LEU A 49 -5.50 8.22 -1.59
C LEU A 49 -4.27 7.41 -2.00
N ALA A 50 -3.11 8.05 -1.98
CA ALA A 50 -1.82 7.38 -2.08
C ALA A 50 -1.39 6.85 -0.70
N SER A 51 -0.80 5.64 -0.67
CA SER A 51 -0.09 5.16 0.52
C SER A 51 1.37 5.54 0.43
N ILE A 52 1.90 6.22 1.43
CA ILE A 52 3.34 6.53 1.53
C ILE A 52 3.90 5.71 2.70
N PRO A 53 4.94 4.88 2.48
CA PRO A 53 5.61 4.19 3.57
C PRO A 53 6.05 5.17 4.66
N ARG A 54 5.90 4.81 5.94
CA ARG A 54 6.23 5.71 7.06
C ARG A 54 7.66 6.24 7.00
N ARG A 55 8.61 5.39 6.61
CA ARG A 55 10.03 5.75 6.43
C ARG A 55 10.28 6.79 5.31
N GLU A 56 9.33 6.98 4.40
CA GLU A 56 9.41 7.92 3.27
C GLU A 56 8.52 9.17 3.50
N ALA A 57 7.61 9.14 4.48
CA ALA A 57 6.67 10.23 4.71
C ALA A 57 7.34 11.58 5.06
N TRP A 58 8.55 11.55 5.62
CA TRP A 58 9.32 12.78 5.91
C TRP A 58 9.79 13.49 4.63
N LEU A 59 9.96 12.77 3.53
CA LEU A 59 10.47 13.31 2.28
C LEU A 59 9.48 14.30 1.67
N TRP A 60 8.18 14.05 1.84
CA TRP A 60 7.12 14.99 1.42
C TRP A 60 7.00 16.25 2.27
N GLN A 61 7.62 16.25 3.46
CA GLN A 61 7.69 17.43 4.32
C GLN A 61 8.95 18.26 4.05
N ASN A 62 9.88 17.77 3.23
CA ASN A 62 11.11 18.45 2.87
C ASN A 62 11.24 18.60 1.34
N PRO A 63 10.75 19.71 0.76
CA PRO A 63 10.77 19.93 -0.68
C PRO A 63 12.17 19.87 -1.30
N SER A 64 13.20 20.31 -0.56
CA SER A 64 14.58 20.29 -1.04
C SER A 64 15.11 18.86 -1.15
N ALA A 65 14.86 18.01 -0.15
CA ALA A 65 15.25 16.61 -0.19
C ALA A 65 14.49 15.85 -1.30
N MET A 66 13.19 16.12 -1.47
CA MET A 66 12.40 15.57 -2.56
C MET A 66 12.98 15.96 -3.94
N ALA A 67 13.32 17.24 -4.14
CA ALA A 67 13.91 17.70 -5.40
C ALA A 67 15.23 16.97 -5.73
N MET A 68 16.08 16.75 -4.72
CA MET A 68 17.32 15.98 -4.90
C MET A 68 17.06 14.52 -5.28
N VAL A 69 16.09 13.86 -4.65
CA VAL A 69 15.72 12.48 -4.97
C VAL A 69 15.19 12.38 -6.41
N LEU A 70 14.30 13.28 -6.81
CA LEU A 70 13.76 13.31 -8.18
C LEU A 70 14.87 13.55 -9.21
N GLU A 71 15.80 14.45 -8.94
CA GLU A 71 16.94 14.69 -9.82
C GLU A 71 17.85 13.46 -9.90
N GLY A 72 18.15 12.80 -8.77
CA GLY A 72 18.92 11.56 -8.77
C GLY A 72 18.24 10.43 -9.57
N LEU A 73 16.92 10.29 -9.48
CA LEU A 73 16.15 9.33 -10.29
C LEU A 73 16.24 9.66 -11.79
N ARG A 74 16.17 10.94 -12.16
CA ARG A 74 16.33 11.40 -13.54
C ARG A 74 17.73 11.07 -14.07
N GLN A 75 18.77 11.42 -13.31
CA GLN A 75 20.17 11.14 -13.65
C GLN A 75 20.41 9.64 -13.81
N SER A 76 19.91 8.83 -12.87
CA SER A 76 20.01 7.37 -12.93
C SER A 76 19.35 6.80 -14.19
N ALA A 77 18.14 7.24 -14.53
CA ALA A 77 17.45 6.82 -15.74
C ALA A 77 18.18 7.24 -17.02
N ALA A 78 18.92 8.36 -16.99
CA ALA A 78 19.76 8.83 -18.09
C ALA A 78 21.15 8.19 -18.15
N GLY A 79 21.51 7.34 -17.16
CA GLY A 79 22.85 6.75 -17.05
C GLY A 79 23.93 7.73 -16.57
N GLU A 80 23.54 8.89 -16.02
CA GLU A 80 24.42 9.91 -15.44
C GLU A 80 24.90 9.50 -14.02
N THR A 81 25.35 8.25 -13.86
CA THR A 81 25.80 7.69 -12.58
C THR A 81 27.31 7.46 -12.58
N HIS A 82 27.94 7.64 -11.42
CA HIS A 82 29.37 7.33 -11.23
C HIS A 82 29.52 6.17 -10.23
N ASP A 83 30.25 5.13 -10.61
CA ASP A 83 30.61 4.05 -9.70
C ASP A 83 31.73 4.51 -8.75
N VAL A 84 31.45 4.54 -7.45
CA VAL A 84 32.40 4.95 -6.40
C VAL A 84 33.00 3.76 -5.67
N GLY A 85 32.76 2.54 -6.14
CA GLY A 85 33.19 1.31 -5.50
C GLY A 85 32.24 0.86 -4.38
N SER A 86 32.72 -0.11 -3.59
CA SER A 86 31.92 -0.73 -2.53
C SER A 86 32.00 0.04 -1.22
N PHE A 87 30.86 0.20 -0.55
CA PHE A 87 30.80 0.72 0.83
C PHE A 87 31.10 -0.34 1.90
N ALA A 88 31.41 -1.59 1.51
CA ALA A 88 31.60 -2.70 2.44
C ALA A 88 32.72 -2.45 3.46
N GLU A 89 33.73 -1.66 3.11
CA GLU A 89 34.84 -1.29 4.02
C GLU A 89 34.39 -0.45 5.22
N PHE A 90 33.20 0.17 5.15
CA PHE A 90 32.63 0.98 6.22
C PHE A 90 31.59 0.23 7.06
N ALA A 91 31.33 -1.04 6.76
CA ALA A 91 30.42 -1.85 7.56
C ALA A 91 31.04 -2.19 8.92
N ASP A 92 30.28 -2.04 10.01
CA ASP A 92 30.71 -2.53 11.32
C ASP A 92 30.68 -4.08 11.29
N PRO A 93 31.80 -4.77 11.58
CA PRO A 93 31.84 -6.23 11.59
C PRO A 93 30.81 -6.84 12.55
N LYS A 94 30.36 -6.13 13.58
CA LYS A 94 29.29 -6.61 14.48
C LYS A 94 27.89 -6.64 13.84
N ILE A 95 27.70 -6.00 12.69
CA ILE A 95 26.47 -6.08 11.90
C ILE A 95 26.55 -7.28 10.93
N ALA A 96 27.75 -7.66 10.49
CA ALA A 96 27.96 -8.76 9.55
C ALA A 96 27.68 -10.15 10.15
N ASP A 97 27.75 -10.28 11.47
CA ASP A 97 27.54 -11.53 12.21
C ASP A 97 26.13 -11.65 12.83
N LEU A 98 25.21 -10.72 12.53
CA LEU A 98 23.80 -10.93 12.85
C LEU A 98 23.27 -12.00 11.89
N GLU A 99 23.21 -13.25 12.36
CA GLU A 99 22.44 -14.31 11.72
C GLU A 99 21.03 -13.77 11.46
N ILE A 100 20.72 -13.49 10.19
CA ILE A 100 19.35 -13.32 9.76
C ILE A 100 18.78 -14.73 9.80
N ASP A 101 18.08 -15.07 10.90
CA ASP A 101 17.31 -16.29 11.00
C ASP A 101 16.18 -16.25 9.95
N ASP A 102 16.47 -16.68 8.72
CA ASP A 102 15.50 -16.82 7.63
C ASP A 102 14.39 -17.84 7.97
N ASP A 103 14.56 -18.63 9.04
CA ASP A 103 13.61 -19.67 9.49
C ASP A 103 12.47 -19.17 10.39
N ALA A 104 12.49 -17.92 10.86
CA ALA A 104 11.40 -17.40 11.71
C ALA A 104 10.10 -17.06 10.94
N ALA A 105 10.09 -17.19 9.61
CA ALA A 105 8.92 -16.91 8.78
C ALA A 105 7.98 -18.12 8.54
N ASP A 106 8.34 -19.36 8.89
CA ASP A 106 7.54 -20.55 8.49
C ASP A 106 7.15 -21.54 9.62
N THR A 107 7.25 -21.18 10.91
CA THR A 107 6.88 -22.12 12.01
C THR A 107 5.63 -21.72 12.80
N THR A 108 5.16 -20.48 12.78
CA THR A 108 3.98 -20.09 13.60
C THR A 108 2.62 -20.36 12.93
N ALA A 109 2.59 -20.87 11.68
CA ALA A 109 1.33 -21.12 10.95
C ALA A 109 0.92 -22.61 10.86
N ARG A 110 1.79 -23.56 11.22
CA ARG A 110 1.49 -25.00 11.09
C ARG A 110 0.89 -25.66 12.34
N ASP A 111 1.19 -25.16 13.54
CA ASP A 111 0.69 -25.76 14.79
C ASP A 111 -0.74 -25.32 15.18
N ALA A 112 -1.32 -24.33 14.48
CA ALA A 112 -2.68 -23.85 14.77
C ALA A 112 -3.80 -24.59 14.01
N LEU A 113 -3.49 -25.58 13.16
CA LEU A 113 -4.50 -26.30 12.35
C LEU A 113 -4.49 -27.83 12.55
N GLY A 114 -4.03 -28.30 13.71
CA GLY A 114 -3.91 -29.73 14.04
C GLY A 114 -4.85 -30.28 15.11
N ALA A 115 -5.56 -29.46 15.87
CA ALA A 115 -6.21 -29.93 17.10
C ALA A 115 -7.63 -29.37 17.33
N GLU A 116 -8.55 -29.56 16.39
CA GLU A 116 -9.99 -29.51 16.76
C GLU A 116 -10.85 -30.40 15.86
N ARG A 117 -10.85 -31.71 16.16
CA ARG A 117 -12.00 -32.60 15.93
C ARG A 117 -12.11 -33.57 17.10
N GLN A 118 -12.67 -33.10 18.21
CA GLN A 118 -13.26 -34.00 19.19
C GLN A 118 -14.60 -34.49 18.62
N HIS A 119 -14.61 -35.73 18.17
CA HIS A 119 -15.81 -36.53 17.97
C HIS A 119 -16.39 -36.88 19.37
N PRO A 120 -17.70 -36.79 19.58
CA PRO A 120 -18.31 -37.14 20.86
C PRO A 120 -18.27 -38.66 21.07
N PRO A 121 -18.18 -39.16 22.32
CA PRO A 121 -18.36 -40.57 22.57
C PRO A 121 -19.84 -40.95 22.45
N ASP A 122 -20.12 -41.91 21.57
CA ASP A 122 -21.31 -42.74 21.63
C ASP A 122 -21.37 -43.44 23.00
N ASN A 123 -22.43 -43.19 23.77
CA ASN A 123 -22.83 -44.10 24.83
C ASN A 123 -24.27 -44.57 24.54
N VAL A 124 -24.36 -45.81 24.08
CA VAL A 124 -25.60 -46.58 24.02
C VAL A 124 -25.55 -47.58 25.17
N SER A 125 -26.43 -47.40 26.15
CA SER A 125 -27.27 -48.43 26.78
C SER A 125 -28.28 -47.76 27.70
#